data_AF-A0A101PBT7-F1
#
_entry.id   AF-A0A101PBT7-F1
#
_cell.length_a   1.000
_cell.length_b   1.000
_cell.length_c   1.000
_cell.angle_alpha   90.00
_cell.angle_beta   90.00
_cell.angle_gamma   90.00
#
_symmetry.space_group_name_H-M   'P 1'
#
loop_
_entity.id
_entity.type
_entity.pdbx_description
1 polymer ?
#
loop_
_entity_poly.entity_id
_entity_poly.type
_entity_poly.pdbx_seq_one_letter_code
_entity_poly.pdbx_strand_id
1 'polypeptide(L)'
;MSEQTPAPTDEQTSEHEQLQGESPSPESQAGASESDLPEWARKELTKVRGEAASYRTRLRDAESKLSEAKSPEEFEAALAEVKAKDAELERSVLVGSVARRFELPDDLASRLRGETPEELESDAKALQMLLAPKAPPSLGGGLNPSDEDDGEMDPRKLARRTRRV
;
A
#
# COMPACT_ATOMS: atom_id res chain seq x y z
N MET A 1 -29.39 2.22 -75.39
CA MET A 1 -28.76 1.24 -74.50
C MET A 1 -29.48 1.33 -73.18
N SER A 2 -30.23 0.28 -72.88
CA SER A 2 -30.93 0.02 -71.62
C SER A 2 -29.94 -0.35 -70.52
N GLU A 3 -30.42 -0.21 -69.28
CA GLU A 3 -30.20 -1.07 -68.08
C GLU A 3 -29.98 -0.17 -66.84
N GLN A 4 -31.02 0.07 -66.03
CA GLN A 4 -31.69 -0.82 -65.06
C GLN A 4 -31.06 -0.67 -63.66
N THR A 5 -31.74 0.11 -62.80
CA THR A 5 -31.73 -0.10 -61.34
C THR A 5 -32.57 -1.35 -61.04
N PRO A 6 -32.27 -2.13 -59.99
CA PRO A 6 -32.90 -1.83 -58.69
C PRO A 6 -32.07 -2.16 -57.44
N ALA A 7 -32.56 -1.64 -56.32
CA ALA A 7 -32.19 -1.96 -54.94
C ALA A 7 -32.32 -3.46 -54.59
N PRO A 8 -31.74 -3.91 -53.47
CA PRO A 8 -32.28 -5.01 -52.70
C PRO A 8 -33.18 -4.49 -51.55
N THR A 9 -34.48 -4.72 -51.74
CA THR A 9 -35.54 -4.84 -50.72
C THR A 9 -35.44 -6.29 -50.16
N ASP A 10 -35.14 -6.45 -48.88
CA ASP A 10 -36.07 -6.84 -47.79
C ASP A 10 -36.53 -8.31 -47.86
N GLU A 11 -36.10 -9.12 -46.87
CA GLU A 11 -36.89 -10.23 -46.36
C GLU A 11 -36.58 -10.46 -44.87
N GLN A 12 -37.63 -10.24 -44.07
CA GLN A 12 -37.79 -10.52 -42.66
C GLN A 12 -37.74 -12.02 -42.35
N THR A 13 -37.28 -12.40 -41.15
CA THR A 13 -37.85 -13.43 -40.23
C THR A 13 -36.99 -13.38 -38.96
N SER A 14 -37.37 -12.65 -37.90
CA SER A 14 -38.18 -13.12 -36.77
C SER A 14 -37.75 -14.47 -36.19
N GLU A 15 -36.68 -14.47 -35.40
CA GLU A 15 -36.53 -15.41 -34.28
C GLU A 15 -36.17 -14.60 -33.03
N HIS A 16 -37.23 -14.14 -32.35
CA HIS A 16 -37.20 -13.90 -30.92
C HIS A 16 -37.04 -15.27 -30.25
N GLU A 17 -35.80 -15.76 -30.11
CA GLU A 17 -35.51 -16.84 -29.18
C GLU A 17 -35.07 -16.24 -27.85
N GLN A 18 -36.07 -16.19 -26.97
CA GLN A 18 -36.02 -15.86 -25.57
C GLN A 18 -35.15 -16.89 -24.83
N LEU A 19 -33.84 -16.64 -24.74
CA LEU A 19 -32.99 -17.27 -23.73
C LEU A 19 -32.91 -16.36 -22.50
N GLN A 20 -34.00 -16.41 -21.74
CA GLN A 20 -34.00 -16.05 -20.33
C GLN A 20 -33.24 -17.17 -19.59
N GLY A 21 -32.05 -16.85 -19.07
CA GLY A 21 -31.22 -17.80 -18.35
C GLY A 21 -30.00 -17.12 -17.76
N GLU A 22 -30.22 -16.52 -16.59
CA GLU A 22 -29.18 -16.14 -15.62
C GLU A 22 -28.12 -15.13 -16.12
N SER A 23 -28.52 -13.86 -16.19
CA SER A 23 -27.61 -12.84 -15.66
C SER A 23 -27.43 -13.18 -14.18
N PRO A 24 -26.21 -13.42 -13.66
CA PRO A 24 -26.03 -13.26 -12.23
C PRO A 24 -26.39 -11.80 -11.97
N SER A 25 -27.57 -11.60 -11.40
CA SER A 25 -27.83 -10.41 -10.59
C SER A 25 -26.55 -10.24 -9.77
N PRO A 26 -25.93 -9.04 -9.71
CA PRO A 26 -25.05 -8.81 -8.59
C PRO A 26 -25.99 -9.01 -7.40
N GLU A 27 -25.87 -10.16 -6.74
CA GLU A 27 -26.33 -10.30 -5.38
C GLU A 27 -25.85 -9.02 -4.75
N SER A 28 -26.82 -8.19 -4.34
CA SER A 28 -26.56 -7.18 -3.35
C SER A 28 -25.88 -7.97 -2.25
N GLN A 29 -24.54 -7.91 -2.23
CA GLN A 29 -23.81 -8.05 -1.00
C GLN A 29 -24.58 -7.12 -0.09
N ALA A 30 -25.31 -7.71 0.86
CA ALA A 30 -25.86 -7.01 1.99
C ALA A 30 -24.62 -6.40 2.63
N GLY A 31 -24.29 -5.21 2.13
CA GLY A 31 -22.97 -4.65 2.23
C GLY A 31 -22.77 -4.31 3.69
N ALA A 32 -21.58 -4.59 4.20
CA ALA A 32 -21.08 -3.74 5.26
C ALA A 32 -21.17 -2.31 4.70
N SER A 33 -22.19 -1.60 5.14
CA SER A 33 -22.45 -0.24 4.73
C SER A 33 -21.29 0.63 5.22
N GLU A 34 -21.02 1.77 4.60
CA GLU A 34 -19.88 2.60 5.04
C GLU A 34 -19.99 2.98 6.54
N SER A 35 -21.23 2.97 7.06
CA SER A 35 -21.64 3.08 8.46
C SER A 35 -21.21 1.92 9.39
N ASP A 36 -20.83 0.76 8.86
CA ASP A 36 -20.40 -0.41 9.64
C ASP A 36 -18.88 -0.44 9.87
N LEU A 37 -18.12 0.43 9.20
CA LEU A 37 -16.67 0.56 9.40
C LEU A 37 -16.34 1.22 10.75
N PRO A 38 -15.20 0.89 11.38
CA PRO A 38 -14.71 1.63 12.52
C PRO A 38 -14.55 3.14 12.23
N GLU A 39 -14.71 3.99 13.24
CA GLU A 39 -14.57 5.46 13.11
C GLU A 39 -13.25 5.89 12.46
N TRP A 40 -12.13 5.22 12.80
CA TRP A 40 -10.83 5.51 12.20
C TRP A 40 -10.81 5.23 10.70
N ALA A 41 -11.47 4.16 10.25
CA ALA A 41 -11.50 3.75 8.85
C ALA A 41 -12.40 4.68 8.02
N ARG A 42 -13.55 5.10 8.57
CA ARG A 42 -14.39 6.13 7.96
C ARG A 42 -13.66 7.46 7.79
N LYS A 43 -12.93 7.87 8.83
CA LYS A 43 -12.13 9.11 8.80
C LYS A 43 -11.04 9.04 7.74
N GLU A 44 -10.32 7.92 7.64
CA GLU A 44 -9.29 7.74 6.63
C GLU A 44 -9.88 7.70 5.21
N LEU A 45 -11.00 6.99 5.00
CA LEU A 45 -11.71 7.00 3.72
C LEU A 45 -12.14 8.41 3.29
N THR A 46 -12.67 9.18 4.23
CA THR A 46 -13.06 10.59 3.98
C THR A 46 -11.85 11.43 3.60
N LYS A 47 -10.73 11.27 4.31
CA LYS A 47 -9.46 11.96 4.03
C LYS A 47 -8.94 11.61 2.63
N VAL A 48 -8.80 10.33 2.32
CA VAL A 48 -8.30 9.86 1.01
C VAL A 48 -9.22 10.32 -0.13
N ARG A 49 -10.55 10.32 0.07
CA ARG A 49 -11.50 10.85 -0.91
C ARG A 49 -11.34 12.36 -1.11
N GLY A 50 -11.11 13.12 -0.04
CA GLY A 50 -10.83 14.55 -0.10
C GLY A 50 -9.52 14.87 -0.85
N GLU A 51 -8.48 14.08 -0.62
CA GLU A 51 -7.21 14.16 -1.35
C GLU A 51 -7.44 13.83 -2.84
N ALA A 52 -8.14 12.74 -3.16
CA ALA A 52 -8.47 12.37 -4.54
C ALA A 52 -9.33 13.41 -5.27
N ALA A 53 -10.26 14.08 -4.57
CA ALA A 53 -10.99 15.21 -5.11
C ALA A 53 -10.06 16.40 -5.42
N SER A 54 -9.16 16.72 -4.48
CA SER A 54 -8.18 17.80 -4.65
C SER A 54 -7.23 17.55 -5.82
N TYR A 55 -6.75 16.32 -5.99
CA TYR A 55 -5.90 15.93 -7.13
C TYR A 55 -6.63 16.10 -8.47
N ARG A 56 -7.90 15.70 -8.54
CA ARG A 56 -8.71 15.89 -9.75
C ARG A 56 -8.89 17.36 -10.10
N THR A 57 -9.07 18.24 -9.11
CA THR A 57 -9.13 19.69 -9.36
C THR A 57 -7.79 20.23 -9.83
N ARG A 58 -6.69 19.89 -9.14
CA ARG A 58 -5.34 20.32 -9.52
C ARG A 58 -4.95 19.89 -10.93
N LEU A 59 -5.36 18.69 -11.35
CA LEU A 59 -5.17 18.20 -12.71
C LEU A 59 -5.89 19.09 -13.73
N ARG A 60 -7.18 19.37 -13.50
CA ARG A 60 -7.95 20.26 -14.38
C ARG A 60 -7.39 21.68 -14.42
N ASP A 61 -6.91 22.19 -13.29
CA ASP A 61 -6.28 23.51 -13.23
C ASP A 61 -4.98 23.54 -14.05
N ALA A 62 -4.17 22.48 -13.97
CA ALA A 62 -2.95 22.34 -14.77
C ALA A 62 -3.24 22.20 -16.27
N GLU A 63 -4.24 21.40 -16.64
CA GLU A 63 -4.71 21.26 -18.02
C GLU A 63 -5.21 22.60 -18.57
N SER A 64 -5.98 23.36 -17.77
CA SER A 64 -6.48 24.68 -18.16
C SER A 64 -5.34 25.66 -18.38
N LYS A 65 -4.37 25.74 -17.45
CA LYS A 65 -3.16 26.57 -17.60
C LYS A 65 -2.35 26.23 -18.85
N LEU A 66 -2.21 24.94 -19.17
CA LEU A 66 -1.50 24.50 -20.36
C LEU A 66 -2.25 24.88 -21.64
N SER A 67 -3.58 24.82 -21.63
CA SER A 67 -4.43 25.20 -22.76
C SER A 67 -4.56 26.72 -22.96
N GLU A 68 -4.44 27.50 -21.89
CA GLU A 68 -4.54 28.97 -21.90
C GLU A 68 -3.19 29.65 -22.16
N ALA A 69 -2.06 28.93 -22.04
CA ALA A 69 -0.73 29.44 -22.35
C ALA A 69 -0.66 29.87 -23.82
N LYS A 70 -0.40 31.17 -24.04
CA LYS A 70 -0.40 31.77 -25.38
C LYS A 70 1.01 31.99 -25.92
N SER A 71 2.01 31.89 -25.06
CA SER A 71 3.42 31.99 -25.42
C SER A 71 4.13 30.64 -25.20
N PRO A 72 5.16 30.32 -26.01
CA PRO A 72 5.95 29.11 -25.81
C PRO A 72 6.67 29.12 -24.44
N GLU A 73 7.03 30.30 -23.93
CA GLU A 73 7.66 30.46 -22.62
C GLU A 73 6.71 30.10 -21.46
N GLU A 74 5.44 30.51 -21.54
CA GLU A 74 4.39 30.13 -20.57
C GLU A 74 4.10 28.63 -20.61
N PHE A 75 4.13 28.02 -21.80
CA PHE A 75 3.92 26.59 -21.98
C PHE A 75 5.07 25.77 -21.40
N GLU A 76 6.32 26.17 -21.66
CA GLU A 76 7.51 25.53 -21.07
C GLU A 76 7.52 25.66 -19.54
N ALA A 77 7.15 26.83 -19.01
CA ALA A 77 7.03 27.03 -17.56
C ALA A 77 5.94 26.16 -16.94
N ALA A 78 4.77 26.07 -17.56
CA ALA A 78 3.67 25.21 -17.10
C ALA A 78 4.06 23.71 -17.17
N LEU A 79 4.74 23.28 -18.23
CA LEU A 79 5.26 21.91 -18.34
C LEU A 79 6.32 21.61 -17.28
N ALA A 80 7.22 22.56 -16.99
CA ALA A 80 8.21 22.39 -15.94
C ALA A 80 7.56 22.26 -14.56
N GLU A 81 6.50 23.04 -14.28
CA GLU A 81 5.73 22.94 -13.03
C GLU A 81 5.06 21.57 -12.89
N VAL A 82 4.44 21.07 -13.97
CA VAL A 82 3.80 19.73 -13.99
C VAL A 82 4.85 18.64 -13.77
N LYS A 83 5.96 18.65 -14.53
CA LYS A 83 7.04 17.67 -14.39
C LYS A 83 7.65 17.66 -12.98
N ALA A 84 7.84 18.84 -12.38
CA ALA A 84 8.35 18.93 -11.02
C ALA A 84 7.37 18.32 -10.00
N LYS A 85 6.07 18.55 -10.16
CA LYS A 85 5.04 17.94 -9.32
C LYS A 85 4.94 16.43 -9.51
N ASP A 86 5.06 15.95 -10.75
CA ASP A 86 5.05 14.53 -11.06
C ASP A 86 6.26 13.83 -10.42
N ALA A 87 7.46 14.39 -10.56
CA ALA A 87 8.67 13.85 -9.94
C ALA A 87 8.58 13.82 -8.39
N GLU A 88 8.03 14.87 -7.77
CA GLU A 88 7.78 14.90 -6.32
C GLU A 88 6.79 13.81 -5.90
N LEU A 89 5.71 13.61 -6.66
CA LEU A 89 4.71 12.59 -6.39
C LEU A 89 5.29 11.18 -6.54
N GLU A 90 5.99 10.89 -7.64
CA GLU A 90 6.67 9.62 -7.87
C GLU A 90 7.62 9.29 -6.72
N ARG A 91 8.43 10.27 -6.31
CA ARG A 91 9.34 10.14 -5.17
C ARG A 91 8.59 9.88 -3.87
N SER A 92 7.50 10.60 -3.59
CA SER A 92 6.69 10.41 -2.39
C SER A 92 6.06 9.01 -2.31
N VAL A 93 5.58 8.49 -3.45
CA VAL A 93 5.00 7.14 -3.56
C VAL A 93 6.08 6.09 -3.33
N LEU A 94 7.25 6.26 -3.94
CA LEU A 94 8.36 5.34 -3.80
C LEU A 94 8.84 5.30 -2.34
N VAL A 95 9.11 6.45 -1.73
CA VAL A 95 9.49 6.57 -0.31
C VAL A 95 8.44 5.94 0.61
N GLY A 96 7.15 6.23 0.39
CA GLY A 96 6.07 5.65 1.17
C GLY A 96 5.95 4.12 1.00
N SER A 97 6.19 3.61 -0.21
CA SER A 97 6.17 2.16 -0.48
C SER A 97 7.29 1.42 0.24
N VAL A 98 8.50 1.97 0.24
CA VAL A 98 9.67 1.42 0.93
C VAL A 98 9.46 1.52 2.45
N ALA A 99 9.02 2.67 2.97
CA ALA A 99 8.77 2.83 4.39
C ALA A 99 7.76 1.80 4.93
N ARG A 100 6.66 1.56 4.20
CA ARG A 100 5.66 0.54 4.57
C ARG A 100 6.24 -0.88 4.49
N ARG A 101 7.07 -1.17 3.50
CA ARG A 101 7.73 -2.48 3.35
C ARG A 101 8.66 -2.83 4.52
N PHE A 102 9.29 -1.82 5.12
CA PHE A 102 10.17 -1.97 6.29
C PHE A 102 9.49 -1.60 7.62
N GLU A 103 8.16 -1.40 7.63
CA GLU A 103 7.37 -1.05 8.81
C GLU A 103 7.88 0.21 9.53
N LEU A 104 8.39 1.18 8.78
CA LEU A 104 8.88 2.44 9.31
C LEU A 104 7.71 3.40 9.59
N PRO A 105 7.72 4.12 10.73
CA PRO A 105 6.80 5.23 10.99
C PRO A 105 6.90 6.33 9.93
N ASP A 106 5.80 7.02 9.66
CA ASP A 106 5.73 8.11 8.67
C ASP A 106 6.76 9.23 8.94
N ASP A 107 7.06 9.50 10.20
CA ASP A 107 8.09 10.47 10.62
C ASP A 107 9.49 10.09 10.10
N LEU A 108 9.80 8.80 10.01
CA LEU A 108 11.06 8.29 9.46
C LEU A 108 11.00 8.11 7.95
N ALA A 109 9.82 7.79 7.39
CA ALA A 109 9.61 7.75 5.95
C ALA A 109 10.02 9.08 5.28
N SER A 110 9.65 10.21 5.88
CA SER A 110 10.01 11.55 5.38
C SER A 110 11.53 11.81 5.34
N ARG A 111 12.32 11.05 6.11
CA ARG A 111 13.78 11.21 6.26
C ARG A 111 14.60 10.21 5.47
N LEU A 112 13.97 9.28 4.73
CA LEU A 112 14.68 8.33 3.91
C LEU A 112 15.54 9.04 2.86
N ARG A 113 16.80 8.61 2.76
CA ARG A 113 17.80 9.15 1.84
C ARG A 113 18.03 8.18 0.67
N GLY A 114 18.11 8.75 -0.52
CA GLY A 114 18.32 8.01 -1.77
C GLY A 114 17.38 8.51 -2.86
N GLU A 115 17.83 8.35 -4.10
CA GLU A 115 17.02 8.64 -5.30
C GLU A 115 16.56 7.34 -5.97
N THR A 116 17.31 6.26 -5.76
CA THR A 116 17.01 4.94 -6.29
C THR A 116 16.26 4.08 -5.28
N PRO A 117 15.46 3.11 -5.76
CA PRO A 117 14.78 2.19 -4.86
C PRO A 117 15.77 1.41 -3.99
N GLU A 118 16.93 1.01 -4.53
CA GLU A 118 17.93 0.25 -3.79
C GLU A 118 18.56 1.05 -2.65
N GLU A 119 18.89 2.32 -2.88
CA GLU A 119 19.41 3.22 -1.84
C GLU A 119 18.39 3.40 -0.72
N LEU A 120 17.13 3.65 -1.08
CA LEU A 120 16.05 3.84 -0.11
C LEU A 120 15.76 2.59 0.70
N GLU A 121 15.80 1.40 0.08
CA GLU A 121 15.66 0.13 0.80
C GLU A 121 16.82 -0.10 1.78
N SER A 122 18.05 0.26 1.39
CA SER A 122 19.23 0.12 2.26
C SER A 122 19.17 1.04 3.48
N ASP A 123 18.75 2.30 3.29
CA ASP A 123 18.57 3.28 4.36
C ASP A 123 17.40 2.90 5.26
N ALA A 124 16.29 2.44 4.66
CA ALA A 124 15.14 1.96 5.41
C ALA A 124 15.48 0.76 6.29
N LYS A 125 16.27 -0.18 5.77
CA LYS A 125 16.77 -1.32 6.53
C LYS A 125 17.70 -0.88 7.67
N ALA A 126 18.57 0.10 7.44
CA ALA A 126 19.43 0.65 8.48
C ALA A 126 18.61 1.30 9.61
N LEU A 127 17.57 2.07 9.28
CA LEU A 127 16.66 2.67 10.26
C LEU A 127 15.83 1.62 11.01
N GLN A 128 15.36 0.58 10.31
CA GLN A 128 14.61 -0.52 10.91
C GLN A 128 15.44 -1.22 11.99
N MET A 129 16.73 -1.47 11.75
CA MET A 129 17.63 -2.09 12.73
C MET A 129 17.79 -1.26 14.02
N LEU A 130 17.65 0.06 13.94
CA LEU A 130 17.70 0.95 15.10
C LEU A 130 16.37 0.99 15.87
N LEU A 131 15.26 0.75 15.19
CA LEU A 131 13.92 0.71 15.79
C LEU A 131 13.60 -0.63 16.44
N ALA A 132 14.12 -1.72 15.86
CA ALA A 132 13.90 -3.06 16.40
C ALA A 132 14.39 -3.10 17.85
N PRO A 133 13.52 -3.45 18.83
CA PRO A 133 13.94 -3.57 20.20
C PRO A 133 15.03 -4.63 20.26
N LYS A 134 16.26 -4.21 20.60
CA LYS A 134 17.34 -5.15 20.87
C LYS A 134 16.86 -6.02 22.02
N ALA A 135 16.51 -7.27 21.71
CA ALA A 135 16.09 -8.22 22.73
C ALA A 135 17.14 -8.16 23.85
N PRO A 136 16.73 -7.87 25.10
CA PRO A 136 17.68 -7.84 26.19
C PRO A 136 18.43 -9.18 26.18
N PRO A 137 19.75 -9.19 26.43
CA PRO A 137 20.45 -10.45 26.63
C PRO A 137 19.65 -11.23 27.65
N SER A 138 19.34 -12.50 27.35
CA SER A 138 18.61 -13.34 28.28
C SER A 138 19.37 -13.33 29.60
N LEU A 139 18.81 -12.66 30.61
CA LEU A 139 19.28 -12.74 31.98
C LEU A 139 18.80 -14.08 32.54
N GLY A 140 19.27 -15.17 31.92
CA GLY A 140 19.10 -16.51 32.43
C GLY A 140 19.96 -16.63 33.68
N GLY A 141 19.39 -16.29 34.84
CA GLY A 141 19.93 -16.77 36.10
C GLY A 141 19.92 -18.29 36.00
N GLY A 142 21.11 -18.91 36.05
CA GLY A 142 21.45 -20.26 35.58
C GLY A 142 20.62 -21.42 36.16
N LEU A 143 19.33 -21.40 35.87
CA LEU A 143 18.32 -22.40 36.18
C LEU A 143 17.53 -22.60 34.88
N ASN A 144 18.20 -23.10 33.85
CA ASN A 144 17.47 -23.64 32.70
C ASN A 144 16.90 -24.98 33.14
N PRO A 145 15.58 -25.22 33.06
CA PRO A 145 14.99 -26.52 33.40
C PRO A 145 15.40 -27.65 32.43
N SER A 146 16.14 -27.32 31.36
CA SER A 146 16.73 -28.23 30.40
C SER A 146 18.20 -28.54 30.66
N ASP A 147 18.88 -27.78 31.52
CA ASP A 147 20.16 -28.22 32.05
C ASP A 147 19.78 -29.37 32.99
N GLU A 148 20.14 -30.58 32.56
CA GLU A 148 19.89 -31.82 33.29
C GLU A 148 20.21 -31.57 34.76
N ASP A 149 19.27 -31.93 35.65
CA ASP A 149 19.48 -31.83 37.08
C ASP A 149 20.69 -32.72 37.42
N ASP A 150 21.89 -32.12 37.42
CA ASP A 150 23.18 -32.78 37.68
C ASP A 150 23.19 -33.45 39.07
N GLY A 151 22.15 -33.21 39.88
CA GLY A 151 22.02 -33.69 41.24
C GLY A 151 23.10 -33.11 42.15
N GLU A 152 23.87 -32.12 41.67
CA GLU A 152 24.84 -31.33 42.44
C GLU A 152 24.14 -30.62 43.62
N MET A 153 22.85 -30.29 43.44
CA MET A 153 21.99 -29.65 44.44
C MET A 153 20.97 -30.60 45.10
N ASP A 154 21.19 -31.93 45.06
CA ASP A 154 20.36 -32.88 45.81
C ASP A 154 20.69 -32.79 47.32
N PRO A 155 19.72 -32.42 48.18
CA PRO A 155 19.95 -32.25 49.62
C PRO A 155 20.46 -33.53 50.30
N ARG A 156 20.11 -34.72 49.78
CA ARG A 156 20.59 -36.00 50.32
C ARG A 156 22.06 -36.23 50.00
N LYS A 157 22.53 -35.84 48.82
CA LYS A 157 23.95 -35.94 48.42
C LYS A 157 24.81 -34.93 49.18
N LEU A 158 24.33 -33.69 49.33
CA LEU A 158 24.97 -32.64 50.12
C LEU A 158 25.16 -33.04 51.60
N ALA A 159 24.11 -33.55 52.24
CA ALA A 159 24.18 -34.01 53.64
C ALA A 159 25.15 -35.18 53.85
N ARG A 160 25.32 -36.04 52.83
CA ARG A 160 26.30 -37.14 52.86
C ARG A 160 27.73 -36.64 52.68
N ARG A 161 27.94 -35.60 51.85
CA ARG A 161 29.26 -35.00 51.62
C ARG A 161 29.77 -34.26 52.86
N THR A 162 28.92 -33.49 53.52
CA THR A 162 29.30 -32.71 54.72
C THR A 162 29.47 -33.55 55.97
N ARG A 163 28.87 -34.74 56.03
CA ARG A 163 29.04 -35.70 57.15
C ARG A 163 30.38 -36.46 57.11
N ARG A 164 31.11 -36.44 55.99
CA ARG A 164 32.41 -37.13 55.82
C ARG A 164 33.63 -36.24 56.04
N VAL A 165 33.45 -35.07 56.67
CA VAL A 165 34.54 -34.21 57.14
C VAL A 165 34.61 -34.29 58.66
#